data_AF-A0A7V2RQ70-F1
#
_entry.id   AF-A0A7V2RQ70-F1
#
_cell.length_a   1.000
_cell.length_b   1.000
_cell.length_c   1.000
_cell.angle_alpha   90.00
_cell.angle_beta   90.00
_cell.angle_gamma   90.00
#
_symmetry.space_group_name_H-M   'P 1'
#
loop_
_entity.id
_entity.type
_entity.pdbx_description
1 polymer ?
#
loop_
_entity_poly.entity_id
_entity_poly.type
_entity_poly.pdbx_seq_one_letter_code
_entity_poly.pdbx_strand_id
1 'polypeptide(L)'
;MKSKLVLWGSNDQDEKLMIAVALRMDENKVDIWTFPESVATEDFYQKMMKEWRDGAGLEFPEPNTHIERELSMSESILPDEIKVERGDVVQRAQTEWHFLVLSSKLHQSYEDRCEELKASVEKLEKYDQGIWDSLKEFWGKVQGQVRERNLLREHADKLRDNINALFAKMKELRSKMDEEFGQFSKEGHDKLMAALDEIEKKVNEGARLPVMFDELKKLQHRFRETKMTREHRSKVWEKLDATFKDVKRRRFGDRASSESGSSPYQRTKRRYDGLISAIGKMQASIKRDKNDLDFQKRRIANTDGQLEAQIRQAKIKMIEERVRSKEEKLNEMNATKIDLEKRMASQKEKEERRAAQQAAKDKIAEKIKADAAARKADGEKLGKAAEKITAGKAKKEESIIEAVGATVGESLVNVMDTIKAASVVIGGKIGEAIDELKEEAGEAIAEAKEKAQEMAAELKEEVAEAKEKAAEMVEEAKEEISEKTEKAKTTAKLSAAKSRTKSGKAASKAKAKATEVVEDAKAKVAETKEKAAEMAEEEKEKISDEEE
;
A
#
# COMPACT_ATOMS: atom_id res chain seq x y z
N MET A 1 38.46 -19.58 13.92
CA MET A 1 39.63 -18.72 14.20
C MET A 1 40.22 -19.15 15.52
N LYS A 2 41.55 -19.12 15.69
CA LYS A 2 42.19 -19.53 16.95
C LYS A 2 42.31 -18.33 17.88
N SER A 3 41.95 -18.48 19.15
CA SER A 3 42.01 -17.43 20.18
C SER A 3 43.35 -17.35 20.92
N LYS A 4 44.33 -18.18 20.53
CA LYS A 4 45.65 -18.28 21.15
C LYS A 4 46.75 -18.29 20.10
N LEU A 5 47.90 -17.69 20.44
CA LEU A 5 49.04 -17.50 19.57
C LEU A 5 50.34 -17.75 20.33
N VAL A 6 51.31 -18.43 19.70
CA VAL A 6 52.65 -18.67 20.26
C VAL A 6 53.69 -18.25 19.23
N LEU A 7 54.64 -17.42 19.66
CA LEU A 7 55.63 -16.77 18.80
C LEU A 7 56.98 -16.69 19.51
N TRP A 8 58.04 -16.52 18.71
CA TRP A 8 59.36 -16.13 19.20
C TRP A 8 59.59 -14.65 18.93
N GLY A 9 60.25 -13.97 19.87
CA GLY A 9 60.62 -12.57 19.76
C GLY A 9 61.87 -12.24 20.59
N SER A 10 62.20 -10.96 20.67
CA SER A 10 63.34 -10.43 21.41
C SER A 10 62.90 -9.28 22.32
N ASN A 11 63.52 -9.15 23.50
CA ASN A 11 63.36 -7.97 24.36
C ASN A 11 64.20 -6.79 23.85
N ASP A 12 64.10 -5.64 24.52
CA ASP A 12 64.93 -4.44 24.26
C ASP A 12 66.44 -4.67 24.42
N GLN A 13 66.86 -5.77 25.04
CA GLN A 13 68.26 -6.19 25.21
C GLN A 13 68.71 -7.22 24.15
N ASP A 14 67.90 -7.47 23.12
CA ASP A 14 68.11 -8.47 22.05
C ASP A 14 68.18 -9.94 22.54
N GLU A 15 67.71 -10.25 23.75
CA GLU A 15 67.59 -11.62 24.25
C GLU A 15 66.33 -12.30 23.69
N LYS A 16 66.44 -13.56 23.28
CA LYS A 16 65.31 -14.32 22.73
C LYS A 16 64.30 -14.74 23.80
N LEU A 17 63.02 -14.59 23.48
CA LEU A 17 61.88 -14.90 24.34
C LEU A 17 60.85 -15.72 23.55
N MET A 18 60.21 -16.68 24.20
CA MET A 18 58.95 -17.25 23.72
C MET A 18 57.79 -16.42 24.29
N ILE A 19 56.86 -16.04 23.42
CA ILE A 19 55.68 -15.24 23.75
C ILE A 19 54.44 -16.09 23.48
N ALA A 20 53.59 -16.23 24.49
CA ALA A 20 52.29 -16.86 24.39
C ALA A 20 51.21 -15.80 24.63
N VAL A 21 50.23 -15.72 23.73
CA VAL A 21 49.19 -14.70 23.75
C VAL A 21 47.82 -15.38 23.69
N ALA A 22 46.90 -15.05 24.59
CA ALA A 22 45.53 -15.59 24.60
C ALA A 22 44.48 -14.49 24.69
N LEU A 23 43.42 -14.60 23.89
CA LEU A 23 42.27 -13.70 23.92
C LEU A 23 41.23 -14.15 24.96
N ARG A 24 40.87 -13.23 25.86
CA ARG A 24 39.64 -13.28 26.67
C ARG A 24 38.54 -12.50 25.96
N MET A 25 37.66 -13.23 25.27
CA MET A 25 36.62 -12.65 24.40
C MET A 25 35.61 -11.79 25.16
N ASP A 26 35.17 -12.23 26.34
CA ASP A 26 34.11 -11.58 27.13
C ASP A 26 34.57 -10.27 27.76
N GLU A 27 35.86 -10.19 28.13
CA GLU A 27 36.45 -9.01 28.78
C GLU A 27 37.14 -8.07 27.79
N ASN A 28 37.23 -8.43 26.50
CA ASN A 28 38.02 -7.70 25.49
C ASN A 28 39.49 -7.50 25.91
N LYS A 29 40.05 -8.50 26.60
CA LYS A 29 41.43 -8.49 27.10
C LYS A 29 42.26 -9.56 26.43
N VAL A 30 43.57 -9.32 26.41
CA VAL A 30 44.57 -10.27 25.96
C VAL A 30 45.57 -10.52 27.09
N ASP A 31 45.80 -11.79 27.35
CA ASP A 31 46.86 -12.25 28.24
C ASP A 31 48.12 -12.53 27.45
N ILE A 32 49.23 -11.98 27.92
CA ILE A 32 50.55 -12.14 27.32
C ILE A 32 51.44 -12.78 28.36
N TRP A 33 51.97 -13.97 28.06
CA TRP A 33 53.00 -14.63 28.84
C TRP A 33 54.32 -14.59 28.07
N THR A 34 55.41 -14.23 28.75
CA THR A 34 56.76 -14.29 28.17
C THR A 34 57.65 -15.24 28.96
N PHE A 35 58.47 -16.00 28.23
CA PHE A 35 59.37 -17.02 28.75
C PHE A 35 60.79 -16.78 28.20
N PRO A 36 61.82 -16.65 29.05
CA PRO A 36 63.20 -16.55 28.60
C PRO A 36 63.68 -17.81 27.87
N GLU A 37 64.66 -17.68 26.97
CA GLU A 37 65.25 -18.80 26.20
C GLU A 37 65.73 -19.96 27.08
N SER A 38 66.21 -19.68 28.29
CA SER A 38 66.68 -20.69 29.25
C SER A 38 65.60 -21.69 29.69
N VAL A 39 64.33 -21.30 29.62
CA VAL A 39 63.17 -22.10 30.03
C VAL A 39 62.40 -22.65 28.82
N ALA A 40 62.55 -21.99 27.68
CA ALA A 40 61.86 -22.24 26.42
C ALA A 40 62.44 -23.44 25.65
N THR A 41 62.47 -24.62 26.29
CA THR A 41 62.92 -25.88 25.66
C THR A 41 62.08 -26.26 24.44
N GLU A 42 62.69 -26.96 23.48
CA GLU A 42 62.02 -27.41 22.23
C GLU A 42 60.77 -28.27 22.52
N ASP A 43 60.83 -29.12 23.55
CA ASP A 43 59.70 -29.94 23.99
C ASP A 43 58.53 -29.09 24.52
N PHE A 44 58.84 -27.99 25.24
CA PHE A 44 57.84 -27.06 25.73
C PHE A 44 57.21 -26.27 24.58
N TYR A 45 58.00 -25.83 23.59
CA TYR A 45 57.49 -25.17 22.40
C TYR A 45 56.49 -26.05 21.62
N GLN A 46 56.81 -27.34 21.45
CA GLN A 46 55.93 -28.28 20.76
C GLN A 46 54.62 -28.52 21.52
N LYS A 47 54.66 -28.60 22.86
CA LYS A 47 53.46 -28.68 23.70
C LYS A 47 52.63 -27.40 23.61
N MET A 48 53.26 -26.23 23.65
CA MET A 48 52.56 -24.94 23.48
C MET A 48 51.88 -24.81 22.12
N MET A 49 52.53 -25.29 21.05
CA MET A 49 52.00 -25.20 19.69
C MET A 49 50.88 -26.21 19.37
N LYS A 50 50.90 -27.40 19.99
CA LYS A 50 49.90 -28.46 19.76
C LYS A 50 48.77 -28.46 20.79
N GLU A 51 49.10 -28.37 22.09
CA GLU A 51 48.14 -28.56 23.17
C GLU A 51 47.55 -27.22 23.60
N TRP A 52 48.40 -26.26 23.97
CA TRP A 52 47.93 -24.99 24.52
C TRP A 52 47.17 -24.14 23.49
N ARG A 53 47.71 -24.03 22.26
CA ARG A 53 47.10 -23.29 21.14
C ARG A 53 45.72 -23.83 20.72
N ASP A 54 45.48 -25.11 20.94
CA ASP A 54 44.19 -25.78 20.65
C ASP A 54 43.24 -25.80 21.85
N GLY A 55 43.65 -25.19 22.98
CA GLY A 55 42.78 -24.97 24.13
C GLY A 55 43.02 -25.90 25.32
N ALA A 56 43.96 -26.85 25.25
CA ALA A 56 44.30 -27.70 26.39
C ALA A 56 45.01 -26.89 27.49
N GLY A 57 44.74 -27.24 28.75
CA GLY A 57 45.43 -26.65 29.90
C GLY A 57 46.88 -27.12 29.94
N LEU A 58 47.81 -26.18 30.02
CA LEU A 58 49.25 -26.45 30.14
C LEU A 58 49.78 -25.69 31.35
N GLU A 59 50.61 -26.35 32.16
CA GLU A 59 51.34 -25.70 33.24
C GLU A 59 52.53 -24.91 32.67
N PHE A 60 52.66 -23.66 33.11
CA PHE A 60 53.71 -22.77 32.62
C PHE A 60 54.97 -22.87 33.51
N PRO A 61 56.16 -23.08 32.92
CA PRO A 61 57.39 -23.15 33.69
C PRO A 61 57.80 -21.77 34.20
N GLU A 62 58.44 -21.74 35.38
CA GLU A 62 59.04 -20.53 35.98
C GLU A 62 60.52 -20.42 35.58
N PRO A 63 61.07 -19.20 35.36
CA PRO A 63 60.43 -17.88 35.41
C PRO A 63 59.59 -17.54 34.17
N ASN A 64 58.39 -17.00 34.40
CA ASN A 64 57.54 -16.39 33.39
C ASN A 64 57.10 -14.99 33.84
N THR A 65 56.72 -14.14 32.90
CA THR A 65 56.02 -12.88 33.22
C THR A 65 54.65 -12.89 32.55
N HIS A 66 53.67 -12.29 33.22
CA HIS A 66 52.29 -12.20 32.74
C HIS A 66 51.86 -10.73 32.69
N ILE A 67 51.28 -10.32 31.56
CA ILE A 67 50.79 -8.97 31.31
C ILE A 67 49.37 -9.09 30.74
N GLU A 68 48.45 -8.31 31.28
CA GLU A 68 47.12 -8.11 30.71
C GLU A 68 47.09 -6.83 29.89
N ARG A 69 46.53 -6.88 28.67
CA ARG A 69 46.32 -5.70 27.84
C ARG A 69 44.93 -5.70 27.21
N GLU A 70 44.33 -4.53 27.06
CA GLU A 70 43.08 -4.39 26.32
C GLU A 70 43.32 -4.52 24.81
N LEU A 71 42.39 -5.17 24.11
CA LEU A 71 42.47 -5.29 22.66
C LEU A 71 41.99 -3.98 22.01
N SER A 72 42.91 -3.29 21.33
CA SER A 72 42.63 -2.07 20.55
C SER A 72 42.87 -2.31 19.05
N MET A 73 42.16 -1.56 18.21
CA MET A 73 42.36 -1.58 16.76
C MET A 73 43.59 -0.75 16.33
N SER A 74 43.96 0.25 17.12
CA SER A 74 45.05 1.19 16.80
C SER A 74 46.38 0.82 17.45
N GLU A 75 46.34 0.08 18.57
CA GLU A 75 47.55 -0.29 19.31
C GLU A 75 47.89 -1.76 19.07
N SER A 76 49.19 -2.08 19.02
CA SER A 76 49.65 -3.46 18.93
C SER A 76 49.18 -4.27 20.14
N ILE A 77 48.88 -5.56 19.92
CA ILE A 77 48.59 -6.50 21.02
C ILE A 77 49.81 -6.64 21.93
N LEU A 78 51.03 -6.55 21.37
CA LEU A 78 52.28 -6.70 22.11
C LEU A 78 52.81 -5.35 22.59
N PRO A 79 53.46 -5.27 23.78
CA PRO A 79 54.20 -4.11 24.25
C PRO A 79 55.28 -3.66 23.25
N ASP A 80 55.58 -2.37 23.24
CA ASP A 80 56.59 -1.78 22.34
C ASP A 80 58.02 -2.33 22.62
N GLU A 81 58.25 -2.84 23.83
CA GLU A 81 59.48 -3.46 24.32
C GLU A 81 59.76 -4.85 23.71
N ILE A 82 58.78 -5.44 23.00
CA ILE A 82 58.87 -6.81 22.46
C ILE A 82 58.85 -6.78 20.94
N LYS A 83 59.99 -7.13 20.32
CA LYS A 83 60.10 -7.26 18.86
C LYS A 83 59.86 -8.71 18.44
N VAL A 84 59.03 -8.91 17.42
CA VAL A 84 58.69 -10.26 16.93
C VAL A 84 59.19 -10.46 15.52
N GLU A 85 59.77 -11.63 15.23
CA GLU A 85 60.27 -11.98 13.89
C GLU A 85 59.14 -12.05 12.84
N ARG A 86 57.93 -12.43 13.25
CA ARG A 86 56.73 -12.54 12.39
C ARG A 86 55.62 -11.58 12.83
N GLY A 87 55.84 -10.28 12.58
CA GLY A 87 54.84 -9.24 12.86
C GLY A 87 53.54 -9.40 12.07
N ASP A 88 53.57 -10.04 10.90
CA ASP A 88 52.40 -10.32 10.06
C ASP A 88 51.38 -11.24 10.76
N VAL A 89 51.87 -12.22 11.52
CA VAL A 89 51.03 -13.15 12.27
C VAL A 89 50.32 -12.45 13.44
N VAL A 90 51.02 -11.51 14.09
CA VAL A 90 50.44 -10.68 15.17
C VAL A 90 49.34 -9.77 14.62
N GLN A 91 49.58 -9.10 13.49
CA GLN A 91 48.58 -8.24 12.84
C GLN A 91 47.35 -9.02 12.36
N ARG A 92 47.55 -10.23 11.80
CA ARG A 92 46.44 -11.12 11.44
C ARG A 92 45.65 -11.57 12.67
N ALA A 93 46.34 -11.98 13.74
CA ALA A 93 45.68 -12.35 14.99
C ALA A 93 44.90 -11.16 15.57
N GLN A 94 45.45 -9.94 15.50
CA GLN A 94 44.79 -8.72 15.96
C GLN A 94 43.47 -8.47 15.25
N THR A 95 43.48 -8.53 13.92
CA THR A 95 42.27 -8.33 13.12
C THR A 95 41.23 -9.44 13.32
N GLU A 96 41.67 -10.71 13.37
CA GLU A 96 40.79 -11.85 13.65
C GLU A 96 40.18 -11.80 15.06
N TRP A 97 40.97 -11.45 16.08
CA TRP A 97 40.51 -11.37 17.47
C TRP A 97 39.57 -10.19 17.69
N HIS A 98 39.85 -9.06 17.05
CA HIS A 98 38.95 -7.93 17.09
C HIS A 98 37.60 -8.26 16.45
N PHE A 99 37.62 -8.96 15.30
CA PHE A 99 36.41 -9.50 14.70
C PHE A 99 35.66 -10.47 15.63
N LEU A 100 36.36 -11.41 16.29
CA LEU A 100 35.75 -12.35 17.22
C LEU A 100 35.04 -11.64 18.39
N VAL A 101 35.69 -10.65 19.01
CA VAL A 101 35.09 -9.88 20.11
C VAL A 101 33.87 -9.10 19.61
N LEU A 102 33.98 -8.39 18.48
CA LEU A 102 32.85 -7.63 17.93
C LEU A 102 31.69 -8.53 17.52
N SER A 103 31.96 -9.68 16.89
CA SER A 103 30.93 -10.65 16.54
C SER A 103 30.24 -11.22 17.77
N SER A 104 30.97 -11.45 18.88
CA SER A 104 30.39 -11.93 20.13
C SER A 104 29.50 -10.87 20.78
N LYS A 105 29.98 -9.62 20.87
CA LYS A 105 29.20 -8.48 21.37
C LYS A 105 27.93 -8.24 20.54
N LEU A 106 28.04 -8.34 19.21
CA LEU A 106 26.89 -8.22 18.31
C LEU A 106 25.89 -9.34 18.55
N HIS A 107 26.36 -10.58 18.69
CA HIS A 107 25.51 -11.72 19.01
C HIS A 107 24.74 -11.50 20.32
N GLN A 108 25.42 -11.09 21.38
CA GLN A 108 24.82 -10.82 22.68
C GLN A 108 23.71 -9.76 22.58
N SER A 109 23.97 -8.64 21.88
CA SER A 109 22.95 -7.60 21.69
C SER A 109 21.70 -8.09 20.92
N TYR A 110 21.87 -9.04 20.00
CA TYR A 110 20.78 -9.65 19.26
C TYR A 110 20.08 -10.76 20.06
N GLU A 111 20.80 -11.45 20.92
CA GLU A 111 20.24 -12.42 21.85
C GLU A 111 19.31 -11.70 22.84
N ASP A 112 19.77 -10.62 23.47
CA ASP A 112 18.97 -9.77 24.35
C ASP A 112 17.69 -9.29 23.65
N ARG A 113 17.82 -8.79 22.40
CA ARG A 113 16.66 -8.36 21.62
C ARG A 113 15.71 -9.50 21.28
N CYS A 114 16.24 -10.69 21.02
CA CYS A 114 15.44 -11.89 20.78
C CYS A 114 14.69 -12.31 22.04
N GLU A 115 15.30 -12.17 23.22
CA GLU A 115 14.65 -12.43 24.51
C GLU A 115 13.53 -11.42 24.81
N GLU A 116 13.74 -10.14 24.52
CA GLU A 116 12.69 -9.12 24.63
C GLU A 116 11.47 -9.43 23.74
N LEU A 117 11.72 -9.83 22.49
CA LEU A 117 10.67 -10.25 21.56
C LEU A 117 9.99 -11.53 22.03
N LYS A 118 10.75 -12.49 22.57
CA LYS A 118 10.21 -13.71 23.16
C LYS A 118 9.27 -13.40 24.33
N ALA A 119 9.69 -12.54 25.26
CA ALA A 119 8.86 -12.12 26.38
C ALA A 119 7.60 -11.39 25.92
N SER A 120 7.68 -10.64 24.82
CA SER A 120 6.51 -9.96 24.23
C SER A 120 5.53 -10.96 23.60
N VAL A 121 6.04 -11.96 22.87
CA VAL A 121 5.22 -13.02 22.27
C VAL A 121 4.57 -13.91 23.33
N GLU A 122 5.28 -14.23 24.42
CA GLU A 122 4.74 -15.06 25.51
C GLU A 122 3.63 -14.38 26.32
N LYS A 123 3.56 -13.04 26.30
CA LYS A 123 2.46 -12.27 26.90
C LYS A 123 1.22 -12.19 26.02
N LEU A 124 1.30 -12.58 24.75
CA LEU A 124 0.17 -12.48 23.83
C LEU A 124 -0.83 -13.61 24.04
N GLU A 125 -2.07 -13.24 24.35
CA GLU A 125 -3.22 -14.17 24.31
C GLU A 125 -3.77 -14.33 22.89
N LYS A 126 -3.63 -13.29 22.06
CA LYS A 126 -4.12 -13.24 20.67
C LYS A 126 -3.02 -12.78 19.74
N TYR A 127 -3.14 -13.19 18.48
CA TYR A 127 -2.23 -12.71 17.44
C TYR A 127 -2.22 -11.18 17.35
N ASP A 128 -1.02 -10.62 17.29
CA ASP A 128 -0.79 -9.19 17.09
C ASP A 128 0.04 -8.96 15.83
N GLN A 129 -0.45 -8.11 14.94
CA GLN A 129 0.21 -7.79 13.68
C GLN A 129 1.47 -6.95 13.89
N GLY A 130 1.51 -6.06 14.88
CA GLY A 130 2.66 -5.20 15.16
C GLY A 130 3.86 -5.98 15.67
N ILE A 131 3.64 -6.98 16.53
CA ILE A 131 4.70 -7.88 17.00
C ILE A 131 5.20 -8.79 15.88
N TRP A 132 4.30 -9.25 15.00
CA TRP A 132 4.69 -10.00 13.80
C TRP A 132 5.60 -9.17 12.87
N ASP A 133 5.24 -7.91 12.64
CA ASP A 133 6.04 -7.01 11.80
C ASP A 133 7.38 -6.68 12.46
N SER A 134 7.41 -6.46 13.77
CA SER A 134 8.64 -6.29 14.56
C SER A 134 9.57 -7.51 14.46
N LEU A 135 9.02 -8.72 14.49
CA LEU A 135 9.79 -9.96 14.34
C LEU A 135 10.37 -10.10 12.93
N LYS A 136 9.62 -9.71 11.89
CA LYS A 136 10.13 -9.66 10.49
C LYS A 136 11.25 -8.63 10.33
N GLU A 137 11.10 -7.44 10.90
CA GLU A 137 12.14 -6.42 10.85
C GLU A 137 13.43 -6.89 11.55
N PHE A 138 13.30 -7.50 12.73
CA PHE A 138 14.44 -8.06 13.45
C PHE A 138 15.09 -9.20 12.67
N TRP A 139 14.28 -10.10 12.10
CA TRP A 139 14.78 -11.16 11.21
C TRP A 139 15.55 -10.61 10.02
N GLY A 140 15.04 -9.55 9.39
CA GLY A 140 15.74 -8.85 8.30
C GLY A 140 17.11 -8.30 8.73
N LYS A 141 17.20 -7.70 9.93
CA LYS A 141 18.47 -7.22 10.50
C LYS A 141 19.47 -8.36 10.73
N VAL A 142 19.02 -9.45 11.36
CA VAL A 142 19.87 -10.64 11.61
C VAL A 142 20.33 -11.24 10.29
N GLN A 143 19.43 -11.42 9.31
CA GLN A 143 19.80 -11.91 7.98
C GLN A 143 20.82 -11.01 7.26
N GLY A 144 20.69 -9.69 7.39
CA GLY A 144 21.66 -8.72 6.88
C GLY A 144 23.05 -8.97 7.46
N GLN A 145 23.16 -9.06 8.79
CA GLN A 145 24.44 -9.32 9.46
C GLN A 145 25.05 -10.68 9.13
N VAL A 146 24.22 -11.70 8.92
CA VAL A 146 24.71 -13.02 8.49
C VAL A 146 25.19 -13.00 7.04
N ARG A 147 24.52 -12.25 6.14
CA ARG A 147 24.95 -12.09 4.75
C ARG A 147 26.27 -11.33 4.66
N GLU A 148 26.43 -10.30 5.50
CA GLU A 148 27.66 -9.53 5.64
C GLU A 148 28.77 -10.31 6.34
N ARG A 149 28.47 -11.50 6.88
CA ARG A 149 29.41 -12.38 7.60
C ARG A 149 30.00 -11.73 8.85
N ASN A 150 29.25 -10.82 9.49
CA ASN A 150 29.62 -10.14 10.74
C ASN A 150 29.37 -11.01 11.99
N LEU A 151 28.62 -12.10 11.82
CA LEU A 151 28.33 -13.08 12.87
C LEU A 151 29.04 -14.39 12.58
N LEU A 152 29.59 -15.02 13.62
CA LEU A 152 30.02 -16.41 13.54
C LEU A 152 28.83 -17.31 13.18
N ARG A 153 29.12 -18.39 12.44
CA ARG A 153 28.09 -19.31 11.95
C ARG A 153 27.23 -19.88 13.09
N GLU A 154 27.86 -20.29 14.19
CA GLU A 154 27.14 -20.85 15.35
C GLU A 154 26.20 -19.83 15.99
N HIS A 155 26.64 -18.57 16.13
CA HIS A 155 25.81 -17.47 16.65
C HIS A 155 24.63 -17.17 15.72
N ALA A 156 24.90 -17.15 14.40
CA ALA A 156 23.88 -16.98 13.39
C ALA A 156 22.83 -18.09 13.45
N ASP A 157 23.26 -19.35 13.52
CA ASP A 157 22.35 -20.50 13.53
C ASP A 157 21.49 -20.51 14.81
N LYS A 158 22.06 -20.22 15.98
CA LYS A 158 21.30 -20.06 17.24
C LYS A 158 20.24 -18.95 17.16
N LEU A 159 20.60 -17.77 16.65
CA LEU A 159 19.66 -16.67 16.48
C LEU A 159 18.53 -17.05 15.50
N ARG A 160 18.85 -17.76 14.42
CA ARG A 160 17.85 -18.22 13.46
C ARG A 160 16.87 -19.20 14.08
N ASP A 161 17.36 -20.18 14.82
CA ASP A 161 16.51 -21.17 15.47
C ASP A 161 15.57 -20.52 16.49
N ASN A 162 16.08 -19.58 17.29
CA ASN A 162 15.27 -18.82 18.25
C ASN A 162 14.19 -17.99 17.55
N ILE A 163 14.54 -17.24 16.50
CA ILE A 163 13.59 -16.43 15.74
C ILE A 163 12.54 -17.31 15.02
N ASN A 164 12.95 -18.45 14.47
CA ASN A 164 12.05 -19.41 13.84
C ASN A 164 11.04 -19.98 14.85
N ALA A 165 11.47 -20.28 16.08
CA ALA A 165 10.59 -20.71 17.15
C ALA A 165 9.55 -19.64 17.51
N LEU A 166 9.94 -18.35 17.52
CA LEU A 166 9.01 -17.24 17.72
C LEU A 166 8.00 -17.11 16.57
N PHE A 167 8.44 -17.26 15.32
CA PHE A 167 7.53 -17.27 14.17
C PHE A 167 6.55 -18.44 14.23
N ALA A 168 6.98 -19.63 14.67
CA ALA A 168 6.12 -20.78 14.85
C ALA A 168 5.01 -20.48 15.88
N LYS A 169 5.37 -19.97 17.07
CA LYS A 169 4.39 -19.56 18.10
C LYS A 169 3.39 -18.51 17.58
N MET A 170 3.86 -17.50 16.86
CA MET A 170 2.98 -16.47 16.29
C MET A 170 2.04 -17.03 15.21
N LYS A 171 2.51 -17.97 14.38
CA LYS A 171 1.66 -18.66 13.40
C LYS A 171 0.59 -19.52 14.07
N GLU A 172 0.92 -20.18 15.18
CA GLU A 172 -0.06 -20.92 15.97
C GLU A 172 -1.15 -20.00 16.55
N LEU A 173 -0.77 -18.85 17.11
CA LEU A 173 -1.74 -17.85 17.58
C LEU A 173 -2.64 -17.33 16.45
N ARG A 174 -2.08 -17.17 15.24
CA ARG A 174 -2.85 -16.78 14.07
C ARG A 174 -3.85 -17.86 13.65
N SER A 175 -3.40 -19.13 13.58
CA SER A 175 -4.29 -20.26 13.26
C SER A 175 -5.46 -20.35 14.23
N LYS A 176 -5.20 -20.22 15.54
CA LYS A 176 -6.23 -20.20 16.58
C LYS A 176 -7.25 -19.08 16.37
N MET A 177 -6.77 -17.87 16.07
CA MET A 177 -7.63 -16.73 15.78
C MET A 177 -8.50 -16.96 14.52
N ASP A 178 -7.92 -17.54 13.46
CA ASP A 178 -8.63 -17.84 12.22
C ASP A 178 -9.68 -18.96 12.43
N GLU A 179 -9.37 -19.96 13.26
CA GLU A 179 -10.31 -20.99 13.69
C GLU A 179 -11.47 -20.43 14.52
N GLU A 180 -11.19 -19.59 15.52
CA GLU A 180 -12.19 -18.89 16.32
C GLU A 180 -13.09 -18.03 15.42
N PHE A 181 -12.50 -17.24 14.51
CA PHE A 181 -13.24 -16.43 13.56
C PHE A 181 -14.09 -17.29 12.63
N GLY A 182 -13.57 -18.44 12.18
CA GLY A 182 -14.30 -19.42 11.40
C GLY A 182 -15.52 -19.96 12.14
N GLN A 183 -15.39 -20.26 13.44
CA GLN A 183 -16.50 -20.71 14.29
C GLN A 183 -17.55 -19.60 14.47
N PHE A 184 -17.13 -18.38 14.86
CA PHE A 184 -18.03 -17.23 14.98
C PHE A 184 -18.75 -16.93 13.66
N SER A 185 -18.05 -17.06 12.53
CA SER A 185 -18.63 -16.86 11.21
C SER A 185 -19.65 -17.94 10.84
N LYS A 186 -19.39 -19.21 11.16
CA LYS A 186 -20.33 -20.32 10.94
C LYS A 186 -21.58 -20.13 11.77
N GLU A 187 -21.43 -19.83 13.07
CA GLU A 187 -22.58 -19.55 13.93
C GLU A 187 -23.42 -18.36 13.45
N GLY A 188 -22.76 -17.27 13.06
CA GLY A 188 -23.43 -16.09 12.51
C GLY A 188 -24.17 -16.41 11.22
N HIS A 189 -23.54 -17.17 10.32
CA HIS A 189 -24.15 -17.69 9.11
C HIS A 189 -25.39 -18.52 9.41
N ASP A 190 -25.28 -19.51 10.29
CA ASP A 190 -26.36 -20.46 10.58
C ASP A 190 -27.55 -19.76 11.26
N LYS A 191 -27.29 -18.83 12.20
CA LYS A 191 -28.31 -18.00 12.84
C LYS A 191 -29.06 -17.13 11.81
N LEU A 192 -28.34 -16.52 10.87
CA LEU A 192 -28.95 -15.68 9.83
C LEU A 192 -29.71 -16.51 8.79
N MET A 193 -29.16 -17.66 8.40
CA MET A 193 -29.81 -18.58 7.46
C MET A 193 -31.10 -19.16 8.05
N ALA A 194 -31.08 -19.60 9.31
CA ALA A 194 -32.27 -20.08 10.00
C ALA A 194 -33.36 -18.98 10.10
N ALA A 195 -32.97 -17.76 10.43
CA ALA A 195 -33.92 -16.63 10.45
C ALA A 195 -34.48 -16.30 9.05
N LEU A 196 -33.67 -16.42 7.99
CA LEU A 196 -34.14 -16.29 6.61
C LEU A 196 -35.13 -17.41 6.24
N ASP A 197 -34.83 -18.66 6.61
CA ASP A 197 -35.70 -19.81 6.39
C ASP A 197 -37.06 -19.68 7.09
N GLU A 198 -37.06 -19.20 8.34
CA GLU A 198 -38.31 -18.91 9.06
C GLU A 198 -39.13 -17.81 8.39
N ILE A 199 -38.47 -16.76 7.90
CA ILE A 199 -39.15 -15.69 7.16
C ILE A 199 -39.73 -16.23 5.86
N GLU A 200 -38.96 -17.03 5.12
CA GLU A 200 -39.40 -17.63 3.86
C GLU A 200 -40.62 -18.55 4.06
N LYS A 201 -40.61 -19.39 5.11
CA LYS A 201 -41.77 -20.20 5.51
C LYS A 201 -42.99 -19.34 5.81
N LYS A 202 -42.87 -18.31 6.63
CA LYS A 202 -43.97 -17.38 6.95
C LYS A 202 -44.51 -16.66 5.72
N VAL A 203 -43.62 -16.28 4.79
CA VAL A 203 -44.01 -15.67 3.50
C VAL A 203 -44.79 -16.65 2.64
N ASN A 204 -44.43 -17.93 2.65
CA ASN A 204 -45.14 -19.01 1.96
C ASN A 204 -46.49 -19.36 2.59
N GLU A 205 -46.59 -19.30 3.91
CA GLU A 205 -47.83 -19.51 4.69
C GLU A 205 -48.83 -18.34 4.60
N GLY A 206 -48.49 -17.28 3.85
CA GLY A 206 -49.39 -16.14 3.63
C GLY A 206 -49.39 -15.11 4.78
N ALA A 207 -48.33 -15.08 5.60
CA ALA A 207 -48.17 -14.05 6.62
C ALA A 207 -48.13 -12.62 6.03
N ARG A 208 -48.43 -11.63 6.87
CA ARG A 208 -48.51 -10.21 6.45
C ARG A 208 -47.17 -9.72 5.90
N LEU A 209 -47.09 -9.61 4.58
CA LEU A 209 -45.88 -9.20 3.83
C LEU A 209 -45.20 -7.90 4.31
N PRO A 210 -45.92 -6.85 4.77
CA PRO A 210 -45.27 -5.67 5.33
C PRO A 210 -44.44 -5.95 6.58
N VAL A 211 -44.93 -6.83 7.47
CA VAL A 211 -44.23 -7.21 8.70
C VAL A 211 -42.97 -8.01 8.35
N MET A 212 -43.09 -8.98 7.45
CA MET A 212 -41.95 -9.78 6.97
C MET A 212 -40.88 -8.90 6.30
N PHE A 213 -41.29 -7.86 5.57
CA PHE A 213 -40.37 -6.92 4.92
C PHE A 213 -39.56 -6.12 5.95
N ASP A 214 -40.16 -5.69 7.05
CA ASP A 214 -39.44 -4.97 8.11
C ASP A 214 -38.57 -5.92 8.96
N GLU A 215 -38.98 -7.17 9.15
CA GLU A 215 -38.12 -8.23 9.72
C GLU A 215 -36.88 -8.50 8.86
N LEU A 216 -37.03 -8.58 7.53
CA LEU A 216 -35.91 -8.70 6.61
C LEU A 216 -34.96 -7.49 6.67
N LYS A 217 -35.47 -6.26 6.87
CA LYS A 217 -34.61 -5.08 7.07
C LYS A 217 -33.82 -5.18 8.37
N LYS A 218 -34.45 -5.60 9.47
CA LYS A 218 -33.75 -5.84 10.74
C LYS A 218 -32.67 -6.90 10.57
N LEU A 219 -32.96 -7.97 9.83
CA LEU A 219 -31.99 -9.01 9.51
C LEU A 219 -30.86 -8.49 8.61
N GLN A 220 -31.14 -7.63 7.64
CA GLN A 220 -30.12 -6.97 6.82
C GLN A 220 -29.20 -6.08 7.65
N HIS A 221 -29.74 -5.37 8.66
CA HIS A 221 -28.94 -4.58 9.58
C HIS A 221 -28.01 -5.48 10.40
N ARG A 222 -28.56 -6.55 11.02
CA ARG A 222 -27.77 -7.55 11.74
C ARG A 222 -26.70 -8.21 10.88
N PHE A 223 -27.01 -8.53 9.62
CA PHE A 223 -26.04 -9.04 8.64
C PHE A 223 -24.89 -8.07 8.39
N ARG A 224 -25.16 -6.76 8.34
CA ARG A 224 -24.11 -5.76 8.14
C ARG A 224 -23.19 -5.65 9.36
N GLU A 225 -23.74 -5.79 10.55
CA GLU A 225 -23.01 -5.71 11.83
C GLU A 225 -22.24 -7.01 12.15
N THR A 226 -22.77 -8.17 11.75
CA THR A 226 -22.15 -9.46 12.01
C THR A 226 -20.90 -9.64 11.15
N LYS A 227 -19.76 -9.83 11.81
CA LYS A 227 -18.50 -10.16 11.13
C LYS A 227 -18.53 -11.63 10.73
N MET A 228 -18.30 -11.89 9.44
CA MET A 228 -18.29 -13.23 8.85
C MET A 228 -17.20 -13.29 7.78
N THR A 229 -16.77 -14.50 7.42
CA THR A 229 -15.90 -14.69 6.24
C THR A 229 -16.62 -14.24 4.98
N ARG A 230 -15.85 -13.91 3.94
CA ARG A 230 -16.38 -13.47 2.64
C ARG A 230 -17.34 -14.49 2.04
N GLU A 231 -17.05 -15.77 2.17
CA GLU A 231 -17.87 -16.86 1.63
C GLU A 231 -19.23 -16.94 2.33
N HIS A 232 -19.24 -17.00 3.66
CA HIS A 232 -20.47 -17.02 4.45
C HIS A 232 -21.31 -15.75 4.21
N ARG A 233 -20.64 -14.60 4.13
CA ARG A 233 -21.30 -13.32 3.84
C ARG A 233 -21.97 -13.30 2.47
N SER A 234 -21.33 -13.86 1.45
CA SER A 234 -21.89 -13.92 0.08
C SER A 234 -23.12 -14.83 0.03
N LYS A 235 -23.05 -16.01 0.65
CA LYS A 235 -24.18 -16.96 0.73
C LYS A 235 -25.40 -16.37 1.44
N VAL A 236 -25.19 -15.74 2.60
CA VAL A 236 -26.29 -15.08 3.33
C VAL A 236 -26.86 -13.92 2.52
N TRP A 237 -26.02 -13.14 1.83
CA TRP A 237 -26.47 -12.05 0.98
C TRP A 237 -27.35 -12.53 -0.18
N GLU A 238 -26.94 -13.57 -0.90
CA GLU A 238 -27.71 -14.13 -2.02
C GLU A 238 -29.10 -14.59 -1.57
N LYS A 239 -29.19 -15.30 -0.44
CA LYS A 239 -30.47 -15.73 0.13
C LYS A 239 -31.30 -14.55 0.64
N LEU A 240 -30.67 -13.58 1.30
CA LEU A 240 -31.34 -12.36 1.77
C LEU A 240 -31.88 -11.53 0.59
N ASP A 241 -31.13 -11.39 -0.49
CA ASP A 241 -31.59 -10.68 -1.70
C ASP A 241 -32.73 -11.44 -2.41
N ALA A 242 -32.63 -12.76 -2.52
CA ALA A 242 -33.68 -13.61 -3.08
C ALA A 242 -35.00 -13.47 -2.30
N THR A 243 -34.95 -13.63 -0.98
CA THR A 243 -36.14 -13.49 -0.11
C THR A 243 -36.72 -12.07 -0.16
N PHE A 244 -35.89 -11.02 -0.24
CA PHE A 244 -36.36 -9.65 -0.47
C PHE A 244 -37.06 -9.47 -1.81
N LYS A 245 -36.54 -10.07 -2.89
CA LYS A 245 -37.17 -10.04 -4.22
C LYS A 245 -38.52 -10.75 -4.19
N ASP A 246 -38.61 -11.90 -3.53
CA ASP A 246 -39.85 -12.67 -3.43
C ASP A 246 -40.92 -11.93 -2.63
N VAL A 247 -40.57 -11.37 -1.47
CA VAL A 247 -41.48 -10.55 -0.66
C VAL A 247 -41.94 -9.31 -1.44
N LYS A 248 -41.05 -8.63 -2.17
CA LYS A 248 -41.41 -7.47 -3.00
C LYS A 248 -42.34 -7.86 -4.15
N ARG A 249 -42.06 -8.95 -4.84
CA ARG A 249 -42.89 -9.46 -5.94
C ARG A 249 -44.29 -9.78 -5.45
N ARG A 250 -44.42 -10.45 -4.30
CA ARG A 250 -45.72 -10.75 -3.69
C ARG A 250 -46.45 -9.50 -3.18
N ARG A 251 -45.71 -8.49 -2.69
CA ARG A 251 -46.30 -7.26 -2.11
C ARG A 251 -46.75 -6.26 -3.16
N PHE A 252 -46.00 -6.11 -4.24
CA PHE A 252 -46.19 -5.04 -5.23
C PHE A 252 -46.50 -5.55 -6.64
N GLY A 253 -46.58 -6.88 -6.82
CA GLY A 253 -46.80 -7.55 -8.12
C GLY A 253 -45.55 -7.56 -9.00
N ASP A 254 -45.62 -8.29 -10.12
CA ASP A 254 -44.52 -8.38 -11.11
C ASP A 254 -44.19 -7.03 -11.77
N ARG A 255 -45.12 -6.07 -11.74
CA ARG A 255 -44.87 -4.68 -12.16
C ARG A 255 -43.77 -3.99 -11.36
N ALA A 256 -43.56 -4.36 -10.10
CA ALA A 256 -42.48 -3.80 -9.31
C ALA A 256 -41.09 -4.35 -9.69
N SER A 257 -41.04 -5.53 -10.32
CA SER A 257 -39.79 -6.14 -10.77
C SER A 257 -39.45 -5.79 -12.23
N SER A 258 -40.43 -5.45 -13.06
CA SER A 258 -40.24 -5.24 -14.51
C SER A 258 -40.66 -3.86 -15.04
N GLU A 259 -41.54 -3.10 -14.37
CA GLU A 259 -42.08 -1.83 -14.88
C GLU A 259 -41.40 -0.58 -14.26
N SER A 260 -40.38 -0.77 -13.42
CA SER A 260 -39.41 0.28 -13.06
C SER A 260 -38.13 0.14 -13.89
N GLY A 261 -38.29 -0.05 -15.20
CA GLY A 261 -37.21 0.01 -16.20
C GLY A 261 -36.57 1.41 -16.35
N SER A 262 -36.68 2.28 -15.35
CA SER A 262 -35.84 3.46 -15.27
C SER A 262 -34.59 3.05 -14.52
N SER A 263 -33.57 2.65 -15.28
CA SER A 263 -32.24 2.40 -14.70
C SER A 263 -31.83 3.61 -13.84
N PRO A 264 -30.96 3.43 -12.84
CA PRO A 264 -30.46 4.54 -12.04
C PRO A 264 -30.08 5.76 -12.91
N TYR A 265 -29.46 5.50 -14.06
CA TYR A 265 -29.14 6.50 -15.07
C TYR A 265 -30.38 7.23 -15.60
N GLN A 266 -31.43 6.52 -16.04
CA GLN A 266 -32.66 7.15 -16.55
C GLN A 266 -33.37 8.02 -15.50
N ARG A 267 -33.33 7.66 -14.21
CA ARG A 267 -33.90 8.49 -13.15
C ARG A 267 -33.10 9.78 -12.93
N THR A 268 -31.77 9.67 -12.96
CA THR A 268 -30.87 10.83 -12.84
C THR A 268 -31.02 11.74 -14.06
N LYS A 269 -31.14 11.17 -15.27
CA LYS A 269 -31.37 11.88 -16.52
C LYS A 269 -32.65 12.72 -16.51
N ARG A 270 -33.79 12.17 -16.07
CA ARG A 270 -35.05 12.94 -15.96
C ARG A 270 -34.94 14.13 -15.00
N ARG A 271 -34.16 14.00 -13.91
CA ARG A 271 -33.89 15.12 -12.97
C ARG A 271 -33.01 16.19 -13.62
N TYR A 272 -31.99 15.75 -14.35
CA TYR A 272 -31.10 16.62 -15.11
C TYR A 272 -31.85 17.42 -16.18
N ASP A 273 -32.67 16.76 -17.01
CA ASP A 273 -33.48 17.40 -18.05
C ASP A 273 -34.47 18.42 -17.46
N GLY A 274 -35.09 18.07 -16.32
CA GLY A 274 -35.95 18.99 -15.58
C GLY A 274 -35.20 20.22 -15.05
N LEU A 275 -33.98 20.03 -14.54
CA LEU A 275 -33.12 21.11 -14.05
C LEU A 275 -32.66 22.02 -15.19
N ILE A 276 -32.29 21.49 -16.35
CA ILE A 276 -31.96 22.28 -17.54
C ILE A 276 -33.15 23.16 -17.95
N SER A 277 -34.37 22.60 -17.99
CA SER A 277 -35.56 23.38 -18.32
C SER A 277 -35.79 24.52 -17.31
N ALA A 278 -35.53 24.26 -16.02
CA ALA A 278 -35.65 25.27 -14.97
C ALA A 278 -34.56 26.37 -15.09
N ILE A 279 -33.32 25.99 -15.38
CA ILE A 279 -32.20 26.90 -15.65
C ILE A 279 -32.54 27.82 -16.84
N GLY A 280 -33.05 27.26 -17.94
CA GLY A 280 -33.45 28.06 -19.11
C GLY A 280 -34.55 29.07 -18.80
N LYS A 281 -35.55 28.69 -17.99
CA LYS A 281 -36.59 29.61 -17.51
C LYS A 281 -36.02 30.70 -16.59
N MET A 282 -35.05 30.37 -15.74
CA MET A 282 -34.38 31.33 -14.85
C MET A 282 -33.55 32.34 -15.64
N GLN A 283 -32.75 31.88 -16.60
CA GLN A 283 -31.96 32.73 -17.49
C GLN A 283 -32.85 33.70 -18.29
N ALA A 284 -33.98 33.21 -18.84
CA ALA A 284 -34.96 34.07 -19.52
C ALA A 284 -35.64 35.09 -18.59
N SER A 285 -35.81 34.75 -17.31
CA SER A 285 -36.34 35.65 -16.28
C SER A 285 -35.34 36.74 -15.91
N ILE A 286 -34.06 36.40 -15.72
CA ILE A 286 -32.97 37.35 -15.46
C ILE A 286 -32.77 38.29 -16.64
N LYS A 287 -32.80 37.77 -17.88
CA LYS A 287 -32.67 38.60 -19.09
C LYS A 287 -33.76 39.68 -19.16
N ARG A 288 -35.01 39.34 -18.81
CA ARG A 288 -36.11 40.32 -18.74
C ARG A 288 -35.87 41.39 -17.68
N ASP A 289 -35.48 41.00 -16.47
CA ASP A 289 -35.18 41.97 -15.41
C ASP A 289 -33.97 42.84 -15.76
N LYS A 290 -32.93 42.32 -16.42
CA LYS A 290 -31.79 43.11 -16.92
C LYS A 290 -32.22 44.13 -17.98
N ASN A 291 -33.08 43.74 -18.92
CA ASN A 291 -33.64 44.67 -19.89
C ASN A 291 -34.47 45.78 -19.21
N ASP A 292 -35.25 45.44 -18.18
CA ASP A 292 -36.01 46.42 -17.39
C ASP A 292 -35.09 47.35 -16.60
N LEU A 293 -34.01 46.82 -16.03
CA LEU A 293 -32.98 47.57 -15.32
C LEU A 293 -32.31 48.58 -16.26
N ASP A 294 -31.89 48.15 -17.45
CA ASP A 294 -31.28 49.02 -18.46
C ASP A 294 -32.25 50.10 -18.94
N PHE A 295 -33.53 49.74 -19.10
CA PHE A 295 -34.58 50.69 -19.44
C PHE A 295 -34.73 51.78 -18.37
N GLN A 296 -34.75 51.41 -17.08
CA GLN A 296 -34.82 52.38 -15.97
C GLN A 296 -33.54 53.22 -15.85
N LYS A 297 -32.35 52.62 -16.05
CA LYS A 297 -31.05 53.34 -16.03
C LYS A 297 -30.93 54.37 -17.15
N ARG A 298 -31.39 54.07 -18.36
CA ARG A 298 -31.46 55.05 -19.45
C ARG A 298 -32.43 56.19 -19.14
N ARG A 299 -33.47 55.89 -18.38
CA ARG A 299 -34.53 56.83 -18.04
C ARG A 299 -34.16 57.76 -16.89
N ILE A 300 -33.46 57.29 -15.85
CA ILE A 300 -33.00 58.14 -14.75
C ILE A 300 -31.96 59.17 -15.21
N ALA A 301 -31.14 58.81 -16.21
CA ALA A 301 -30.15 59.71 -16.81
C ALA A 301 -30.77 60.93 -17.53
N ASN A 302 -32.04 60.82 -17.95
CA ASN A 302 -32.76 61.85 -18.71
C ASN A 302 -33.97 62.43 -17.93
N THR A 303 -33.92 62.46 -16.58
CA THR A 303 -35.04 62.91 -15.73
C THR A 303 -34.66 64.16 -14.95
N ASP A 304 -35.42 65.26 -15.11
CA ASP A 304 -35.15 66.55 -14.47
C ASP A 304 -35.87 66.74 -13.10
N GLY A 305 -36.83 65.87 -12.76
CA GLY A 305 -37.62 65.96 -11.52
C GLY A 305 -37.05 65.14 -10.36
N GLN A 306 -36.85 65.76 -9.19
CA GLN A 306 -36.28 65.11 -7.99
C GLN A 306 -37.11 63.90 -7.50
N LEU A 307 -38.44 64.00 -7.50
CA LEU A 307 -39.33 62.90 -7.11
C LEU A 307 -39.34 61.75 -8.12
N GLU A 308 -39.32 62.07 -9.42
CA GLU A 308 -39.24 61.04 -10.46
C GLU A 308 -37.91 60.28 -10.44
N ALA A 309 -36.81 60.99 -10.17
CA ALA A 309 -35.49 60.39 -9.99
C ALA A 309 -35.47 59.44 -8.78
N GLN A 310 -36.07 59.83 -7.64
CA GLN A 310 -36.19 58.97 -6.46
C GLN A 310 -37.03 57.72 -6.71
N ILE A 311 -38.19 57.85 -7.39
CA ILE A 311 -39.05 56.71 -7.76
C ILE A 311 -38.30 55.75 -8.69
N ARG A 312 -37.56 56.27 -9.69
CA ARG A 312 -36.77 55.45 -10.61
C ARG A 312 -35.59 54.78 -9.90
N GLN A 313 -34.92 55.47 -8.98
CA GLN A 313 -33.83 54.92 -8.17
C GLN A 313 -34.34 53.77 -7.28
N ALA A 314 -35.51 53.91 -6.67
CA ALA A 314 -36.14 52.83 -5.91
C ALA A 314 -36.51 51.63 -6.80
N LYS A 315 -37.04 51.86 -8.00
CA LYS A 315 -37.33 50.79 -8.98
C LYS A 315 -36.06 50.08 -9.44
N ILE A 316 -34.97 50.80 -9.70
CA ILE A 316 -33.67 50.23 -10.06
C ILE A 316 -33.17 49.32 -8.94
N LYS A 317 -33.14 49.82 -7.69
CA LYS A 317 -32.72 49.01 -6.54
C LYS A 317 -33.55 47.74 -6.38
N MET A 318 -34.88 47.84 -6.54
CA MET A 318 -35.78 46.70 -6.47
C MET A 318 -35.55 45.67 -7.59
N ILE A 319 -35.24 46.12 -8.81
CA ILE A 319 -34.90 45.22 -9.93
C ILE A 319 -33.51 44.62 -9.73
N GLU A 320 -32.53 45.39 -9.26
CA GLU A 320 -31.18 44.92 -8.94
C GLU A 320 -31.19 43.82 -7.86
N GLU A 321 -31.95 43.99 -6.77
CA GLU A 321 -32.13 42.96 -5.75
C GLU A 321 -32.80 41.70 -6.30
N ARG A 322 -33.78 41.86 -7.20
CA ARG A 322 -34.45 40.73 -7.86
C ARG A 322 -33.50 39.98 -8.81
N VAL A 323 -32.71 40.71 -9.61
CA VAL A 323 -31.69 40.12 -10.49
C VAL A 323 -30.68 39.36 -9.65
N ARG A 324 -30.14 39.98 -8.60
CA ARG A 324 -29.18 39.36 -7.68
C ARG A 324 -29.72 38.07 -7.07
N SER A 325 -30.94 38.08 -6.53
CA SER A 325 -31.56 36.88 -5.96
C SER A 325 -31.77 35.76 -6.99
N LYS A 326 -32.07 36.11 -8.24
CA LYS A 326 -32.21 35.13 -9.33
C LYS A 326 -30.87 34.60 -9.82
N GLU A 327 -29.83 35.44 -9.86
CA GLU A 327 -28.46 35.04 -10.21
C GLU A 327 -27.87 34.10 -9.16
N GLU A 328 -28.08 34.38 -7.87
CA GLU A 328 -27.70 33.48 -6.76
C GLU A 328 -28.37 32.10 -6.92
N LYS A 329 -29.69 32.06 -7.17
CA LYS A 329 -30.42 30.80 -7.44
C LYS A 329 -29.96 30.10 -8.71
N LEU A 330 -29.61 30.84 -9.76
CA LEU A 330 -29.09 30.27 -11.01
C LEU A 330 -27.73 29.60 -10.76
N ASN A 331 -26.87 30.19 -9.94
CA ASN A 331 -25.58 29.62 -9.57
C ASN A 331 -25.77 28.32 -8.77
N GLU A 332 -26.70 28.28 -7.81
CA GLU A 332 -27.07 27.04 -7.11
C GLU A 332 -27.60 25.95 -8.06
N MET A 333 -28.44 26.33 -9.04
CA MET A 333 -28.92 25.41 -10.06
C MET A 333 -27.80 24.89 -10.97
N ASN A 334 -26.82 25.72 -11.31
CA ASN A 334 -25.66 25.29 -12.10
C ASN A 334 -24.74 24.35 -11.30
N ALA A 335 -24.53 24.61 -10.00
CA ALA A 335 -23.78 23.70 -9.14
C ALA A 335 -24.45 22.32 -9.06
N THR A 336 -25.77 22.28 -8.86
CA THR A 336 -26.53 21.02 -8.84
C THR A 336 -26.56 20.31 -10.21
N LYS A 337 -26.48 21.05 -11.32
CA LYS A 337 -26.34 20.50 -12.67
C LYS A 337 -25.02 19.72 -12.80
N ILE A 338 -23.91 20.30 -12.36
CA ILE A 338 -22.58 19.67 -12.40
C ILE A 338 -22.57 18.37 -11.57
N ASP A 339 -23.19 18.39 -10.38
CA ASP A 339 -23.30 17.20 -9.53
C ASP A 339 -24.12 16.08 -10.19
N LEU A 340 -25.20 16.43 -10.89
CA LEU A 340 -26.00 15.45 -11.64
C LEU A 340 -25.25 14.88 -12.83
N GLU A 341 -24.46 15.69 -13.55
CA GLU A 341 -23.60 15.23 -14.66
C GLU A 341 -22.56 14.22 -14.18
N LYS A 342 -21.85 14.53 -13.09
CA LYS A 342 -20.89 13.60 -12.46
C LYS A 342 -21.54 12.28 -12.07
N ARG A 343 -22.75 12.34 -11.49
CA ARG A 343 -23.52 11.14 -11.12
C ARG A 343 -24.00 10.34 -12.32
N MET A 344 -24.39 11.00 -13.40
CA MET A 344 -24.78 10.33 -14.65
C MET A 344 -23.58 9.63 -15.30
N ALA A 345 -22.42 10.28 -15.36
CA ALA A 345 -21.20 9.69 -15.91
C ALA A 345 -20.81 8.41 -15.15
N SER A 346 -20.73 8.48 -13.82
CA SER A 346 -20.42 7.30 -13.00
C SER A 346 -21.46 6.17 -13.12
N GLN A 347 -22.74 6.51 -13.31
CA GLN A 347 -23.79 5.51 -13.51
C GLN A 347 -23.70 4.87 -14.90
N LYS A 348 -23.38 5.64 -15.94
CA LYS A 348 -23.22 5.17 -17.30
C LYS A 348 -22.03 4.21 -17.42
N GLU A 349 -20.88 4.59 -16.87
CA GLU A 349 -19.66 3.75 -16.80
C GLU A 349 -19.93 2.43 -16.06
N LYS A 350 -20.66 2.48 -14.94
CA LYS A 350 -21.06 1.27 -14.20
C LYS A 350 -22.04 0.39 -14.98
N GLU A 351 -22.93 0.97 -15.76
CA GLU A 351 -23.87 0.22 -16.62
C GLU A 351 -23.13 -0.42 -17.80
N GLU A 352 -22.20 0.30 -18.45
CA GLU A 352 -21.34 -0.20 -19.52
C GLU A 352 -20.42 -1.32 -19.01
N ARG A 353 -19.79 -1.17 -17.84
CA ARG A 353 -18.98 -2.22 -17.20
C ARG A 353 -19.79 -3.47 -16.86
N ARG A 354 -21.04 -3.30 -16.39
CA ARG A 354 -21.94 -4.43 -16.10
C ARG A 354 -22.41 -5.12 -17.37
N ALA A 355 -22.71 -4.37 -18.42
CA ALA A 355 -23.09 -4.90 -19.74
C ALA A 355 -21.92 -5.66 -20.38
N ALA A 356 -20.70 -5.12 -20.31
CA ALA A 356 -19.48 -5.79 -20.79
C ALA A 356 -19.19 -7.09 -20.00
N GLN A 357 -19.34 -7.06 -18.67
CA GLN A 357 -19.19 -8.26 -17.84
C GLN A 357 -20.26 -9.32 -18.10
N GLN A 358 -21.50 -8.92 -18.40
CA GLN A 358 -22.57 -9.84 -18.79
C GLN A 358 -22.32 -10.43 -20.18
N ALA A 359 -21.99 -9.59 -21.17
CA ALA A 359 -21.65 -10.05 -22.52
C ALA A 359 -20.41 -10.96 -22.55
N ALA A 360 -19.41 -10.72 -21.69
CA ALA A 360 -18.26 -11.61 -21.54
C ALA A 360 -18.67 -12.95 -20.93
N LYS A 361 -19.52 -12.95 -19.90
CA LYS A 361 -20.06 -14.19 -19.29
C LYS A 361 -20.91 -14.98 -20.28
N ASP A 362 -21.72 -14.31 -21.09
CA ASP A 362 -22.57 -14.94 -22.10
C ASP A 362 -21.72 -15.54 -23.24
N LYS A 363 -20.70 -14.82 -23.73
CA LYS A 363 -19.74 -15.34 -24.71
C LYS A 363 -18.92 -16.53 -24.18
N ILE A 364 -18.53 -16.51 -22.91
CA ILE A 364 -17.84 -17.63 -22.26
C ILE A 364 -18.80 -18.83 -22.12
N ALA A 365 -20.06 -18.59 -21.74
CA ALA A 365 -21.08 -19.64 -21.64
C ALA A 365 -21.42 -20.24 -23.01
N GLU A 366 -21.46 -19.44 -24.08
CA GLU A 366 -21.65 -19.90 -25.46
C GLU A 366 -20.44 -20.70 -25.95
N LYS A 367 -19.21 -20.25 -25.69
CA LYS A 367 -17.99 -21.00 -26.02
C LYS A 367 -17.91 -22.32 -25.28
N ILE A 368 -18.24 -22.37 -23.99
CA ILE A 368 -18.28 -23.61 -23.21
C ILE A 368 -19.35 -24.57 -23.77
N LYS A 369 -20.51 -24.05 -24.18
CA LYS A 369 -21.56 -24.86 -24.84
C LYS A 369 -21.14 -25.35 -26.23
N ALA A 370 -20.44 -24.53 -27.00
CA ALA A 370 -19.90 -24.90 -28.31
C ALA A 370 -18.78 -25.94 -28.19
N ASP A 371 -17.88 -25.79 -27.23
CA ASP A 371 -16.81 -26.75 -26.95
C ASP A 371 -17.36 -28.08 -26.39
N ALA A 372 -18.43 -28.03 -25.59
CA ALA A 372 -19.14 -29.23 -25.15
C ALA A 372 -19.85 -29.96 -26.32
N ALA A 373 -20.35 -29.21 -27.31
CA ALA A 373 -20.91 -29.77 -28.54
C ALA A 373 -19.83 -30.36 -29.47
N ALA A 374 -18.68 -29.68 -29.60
CA ALA A 374 -17.53 -30.16 -30.36
C ALA A 374 -16.91 -31.43 -29.76
N ARG A 375 -16.80 -31.51 -28.42
CA ARG A 375 -16.36 -32.72 -27.71
C ARG A 375 -17.32 -33.91 -27.88
N LYS A 376 -18.63 -33.67 -28.07
CA LYS A 376 -19.58 -34.73 -28.46
C LYS A 376 -19.40 -35.18 -29.91
N ALA A 377 -18.96 -34.31 -30.80
CA ALA A 377 -18.68 -34.65 -32.20
C ALA A 377 -17.35 -35.40 -32.40
N ASP A 378 -16.34 -35.14 -31.57
CA ASP A 378 -15.04 -35.82 -31.64
C ASP A 378 -14.98 -37.18 -30.91
N GLY A 379 -15.96 -37.47 -30.06
CA GLY A 379 -16.13 -38.80 -29.42
C GLY A 379 -16.39 -39.93 -30.43
N GLU A 380 -17.04 -39.65 -31.57
CA GLU A 380 -17.28 -40.65 -32.62
C GLU A 380 -16.04 -40.95 -33.48
N LYS A 381 -15.01 -40.10 -33.45
CA LYS A 381 -13.76 -40.29 -34.21
C LYS A 381 -12.64 -40.93 -33.38
N LEU A 382 -12.66 -40.77 -32.06
CA LEU A 382 -11.71 -41.43 -31.14
C LEU A 382 -12.07 -42.91 -30.87
N GLY A 383 -13.35 -43.28 -30.91
CA GLY A 383 -13.78 -44.69 -30.83
C GLY A 383 -13.26 -45.55 -31.99
N LYS A 384 -13.15 -44.97 -33.20
CA LYS A 384 -12.67 -45.66 -34.42
C LYS A 384 -11.14 -45.76 -34.51
N ALA A 385 -10.39 -45.01 -33.68
CA ALA A 385 -8.94 -45.08 -33.59
C ALA A 385 -8.47 -46.02 -32.47
N ALA A 386 -9.25 -46.17 -31.39
CA ALA A 386 -8.96 -47.09 -30.29
C ALA A 386 -9.15 -48.58 -30.66
N GLU A 387 -10.04 -48.91 -31.60
CA GLU A 387 -10.24 -50.29 -32.10
C GLU A 387 -9.12 -50.79 -33.03
N LYS A 388 -8.23 -49.90 -33.51
CA LYS A 388 -7.11 -50.28 -34.39
C LYS A 388 -5.75 -50.40 -33.71
N ILE A 389 -5.64 -50.11 -32.42
CA ILE A 389 -4.36 -50.15 -31.67
C ILE A 389 -4.32 -51.28 -30.62
N THR A 390 -5.44 -51.97 -30.34
CA THR A 390 -5.51 -53.10 -29.39
C THR A 390 -5.29 -54.48 -30.03
N ALA A 391 -4.41 -54.58 -31.03
CA ALA A 391 -3.92 -55.85 -31.58
C ALA A 391 -2.39 -55.81 -31.78
N GLY A 392 -1.62 -55.81 -30.68
CA GLY A 392 -0.16 -55.78 -30.78
C GLY A 392 0.61 -55.78 -29.44
N LYS A 393 0.60 -56.94 -28.76
CA LYS A 393 1.60 -57.49 -27.80
C LYS A 393 2.20 -56.66 -26.64
N ALA A 394 2.19 -57.33 -25.49
CA ALA A 394 2.68 -56.94 -24.17
C ALA A 394 4.20 -57.10 -23.94
N LYS A 395 4.76 -56.22 -23.07
CA LYS A 395 5.62 -56.47 -21.88
C LYS A 395 6.67 -55.36 -21.66
N LYS A 396 6.51 -54.55 -20.60
CA LYS A 396 7.45 -54.33 -19.48
C LYS A 396 7.01 -53.15 -18.59
N GLU A 397 7.37 -53.27 -17.31
CA GLU A 397 6.86 -52.60 -16.11
C GLU A 397 7.28 -51.12 -15.92
N GLU A 398 6.41 -50.43 -15.16
CA GLU A 398 6.67 -49.47 -14.06
C GLU A 398 7.62 -48.28 -14.28
N SER A 399 7.05 -47.06 -14.37
CA SER A 399 7.71 -45.80 -13.93
C SER A 399 6.82 -44.53 -13.91
N ILE A 400 5.47 -44.55 -13.88
CA ILE A 400 4.71 -43.25 -13.96
C ILE A 400 3.44 -43.18 -13.08
N ILE A 401 3.12 -44.16 -12.24
CA ILE A 401 1.83 -44.15 -11.50
C ILE A 401 1.92 -43.57 -10.06
N GLU A 402 3.09 -43.14 -9.61
CA GLU A 402 3.27 -42.59 -8.25
C GLU A 402 3.46 -41.05 -8.19
N ALA A 403 2.98 -40.31 -9.20
CA ALA A 403 3.08 -38.84 -9.26
C ALA A 403 1.74 -38.11 -9.48
N VAL A 404 0.59 -38.73 -9.13
CA VAL A 404 -0.74 -38.11 -9.29
C VAL A 404 -1.56 -38.12 -7.97
N GLY A 405 -0.99 -38.56 -6.86
CA GLY A 405 -1.72 -38.74 -5.59
C GLY A 405 -1.72 -37.58 -4.59
N ALA A 406 -0.94 -36.51 -4.78
CA ALA A 406 -0.74 -35.52 -3.71
C ALA A 406 -0.54 -34.07 -4.21
N THR A 407 -1.51 -33.52 -4.94
CA THR A 407 -1.66 -32.06 -5.13
C THR A 407 -3.11 -31.68 -5.44
N VAL A 408 -4.04 -32.06 -4.57
CA VAL A 408 -5.39 -31.46 -4.53
C VAL A 408 -5.51 -30.69 -3.23
N GLY A 409 -5.25 -29.39 -3.32
CA GLY A 409 -5.38 -28.44 -2.22
C GLY A 409 -4.51 -27.21 -2.49
N GLU A 410 -5.15 -26.10 -2.84
CA GLU A 410 -4.57 -24.75 -3.04
C GLU A 410 -3.89 -24.44 -4.38
N SER A 411 -4.68 -24.17 -5.43
CA SER A 411 -4.30 -23.20 -6.48
C SER A 411 -5.51 -22.78 -7.34
N LEU A 412 -6.47 -22.07 -6.75
CA LEU A 412 -7.56 -21.38 -7.47
C LEU A 412 -7.53 -19.87 -7.20
N VAL A 413 -6.38 -19.22 -7.44
CA VAL A 413 -6.29 -17.74 -7.39
C VAL A 413 -5.60 -17.10 -8.61
N ASN A 414 -4.84 -17.80 -9.45
CA ASN A 414 -4.16 -17.15 -10.59
C ASN A 414 -4.54 -17.73 -11.96
N VAL A 415 -5.72 -17.33 -12.47
CA VAL A 415 -6.17 -17.58 -13.86
C VAL A 415 -6.17 -16.29 -14.71
N MET A 416 -5.84 -15.13 -14.13
CA MET A 416 -5.79 -13.87 -14.88
C MET A 416 -4.45 -13.60 -15.59
N ASP A 417 -3.35 -14.24 -15.15
CA ASP A 417 -2.02 -14.06 -15.77
C ASP A 417 -1.63 -15.16 -16.79
N THR A 418 -2.36 -16.28 -16.85
CA THR A 418 -2.09 -17.36 -17.82
C THR A 418 -2.81 -17.17 -19.16
N ILE A 419 -3.82 -16.29 -19.23
CA ILE A 419 -4.52 -15.96 -20.48
C ILE A 419 -3.77 -14.85 -21.25
N LYS A 420 -3.01 -13.97 -20.55
CA LYS A 420 -2.18 -12.94 -21.20
C LYS A 420 -0.92 -13.53 -21.88
N ALA A 421 -0.49 -14.72 -21.48
CA ALA A 421 0.69 -15.40 -22.04
C ALA A 421 0.40 -16.41 -23.17
N ALA A 422 -0.87 -16.74 -23.45
CA ALA A 422 -1.24 -17.73 -24.47
C ALA A 422 -1.52 -17.13 -25.88
N SER A 423 -1.41 -15.81 -26.05
CA SER A 423 -1.59 -15.13 -27.36
C SER A 423 -0.29 -14.87 -28.13
N VAL A 424 0.88 -15.22 -27.59
CA VAL A 424 2.19 -14.86 -28.19
C VAL A 424 2.85 -16.00 -28.99
N VAL A 425 2.28 -17.21 -29.05
CA VAL A 425 2.90 -18.31 -29.82
C VAL A 425 1.88 -19.05 -30.70
N ILE A 426 1.48 -18.43 -31.80
CA ILE A 426 1.33 -19.09 -33.12
C ILE A 426 1.67 -18.04 -34.20
N GLY A 427 2.96 -17.92 -34.50
CA GLY A 427 3.43 -17.27 -35.73
C GLY A 427 3.54 -18.31 -36.85
N GLY A 428 2.99 -17.98 -38.02
CA GLY A 428 3.29 -18.69 -39.28
C GLY A 428 2.06 -19.14 -40.05
N LYS A 429 1.42 -18.22 -40.78
CA LYS A 429 0.69 -18.41 -42.09
C LYS A 429 -0.23 -17.24 -42.48
N ILE A 430 0.18 -15.99 -42.25
CA ILE A 430 -0.49 -14.79 -42.82
C ILE A 430 0.59 -13.85 -43.39
N GLY A 431 1.49 -14.40 -44.19
CA GLY A 431 2.55 -13.63 -44.85
C GLY A 431 2.22 -13.19 -46.27
N GLU A 432 1.24 -13.82 -46.92
CA GLU A 432 0.99 -13.64 -48.37
C GLU A 432 -0.34 -12.95 -48.71
N ALA A 433 -1.09 -12.46 -47.70
CA ALA A 433 -2.36 -11.73 -47.93
C ALA A 433 -2.33 -10.26 -47.46
N ILE A 434 -1.17 -9.76 -47.02
CA ILE A 434 -1.01 -8.39 -46.50
C ILE A 434 -0.35 -7.44 -47.52
N ASP A 435 0.34 -7.97 -48.53
CA ASP A 435 1.02 -7.14 -49.53
C ASP A 435 0.08 -6.59 -50.63
N GLU A 436 -1.14 -7.12 -50.78
CA GLU A 436 -2.17 -6.57 -51.70
C GLU A 436 -3.11 -5.54 -51.05
N LEU A 437 -3.03 -5.30 -49.73
CA LEU A 437 -3.83 -4.28 -49.02
C LEU A 437 -3.03 -3.02 -48.65
N LYS A 438 -1.80 -2.90 -49.15
CA LYS A 438 -0.84 -1.84 -48.77
C LYS A 438 -0.84 -0.62 -49.69
N GLU A 439 -1.54 -0.65 -50.84
CA GLU A 439 -1.54 0.49 -51.78
C GLU A 439 -2.78 1.41 -51.73
N GLU A 440 -3.83 1.11 -50.95
CA GLU A 440 -5.02 1.99 -50.88
C GLU A 440 -5.26 2.69 -49.52
N ALA A 441 -4.33 2.59 -48.56
CA ALA A 441 -4.50 3.19 -47.22
C ALA A 441 -3.47 4.29 -46.87
N GLY A 442 -2.78 4.85 -47.87
CA GLY A 442 -1.74 5.88 -47.67
C GLY A 442 -2.29 7.24 -47.21
N GLU A 443 -3.46 7.64 -47.68
CA GLU A 443 -4.03 8.97 -47.40
C GLU A 443 -4.70 9.05 -46.02
N ALA A 444 -5.36 7.98 -45.56
CA ALA A 444 -6.04 7.97 -44.26
C ALA A 444 -5.06 7.95 -43.07
N ILE A 445 -3.88 7.36 -43.23
CA ILE A 445 -2.83 7.32 -42.20
C ILE A 445 -2.12 8.69 -42.11
N ALA A 446 -1.95 9.39 -43.23
CA ALA A 446 -1.40 10.74 -43.24
C ALA A 446 -2.35 11.74 -42.55
N GLU A 447 -3.65 11.68 -42.85
CA GLU A 447 -4.66 12.55 -42.24
C GLU A 447 -4.85 12.27 -40.73
N ALA A 448 -4.77 11.00 -40.31
CA ALA A 448 -4.81 10.64 -38.90
C ALA A 448 -3.57 11.10 -38.12
N LYS A 449 -2.39 11.10 -38.77
CA LYS A 449 -1.14 11.55 -38.17
C LYS A 449 -1.08 13.06 -38.03
N GLU A 450 -1.64 13.80 -38.99
CA GLU A 450 -1.75 15.27 -38.93
C GLU A 450 -2.73 15.70 -37.82
N LYS A 451 -3.90 15.04 -37.72
CA LYS A 451 -4.87 15.26 -36.63
C LYS A 451 -4.34 14.89 -35.24
N ALA A 452 -3.54 13.83 -35.13
CA ALA A 452 -2.87 13.47 -33.88
C ALA A 452 -1.80 14.50 -33.48
N GLN A 453 -1.13 15.12 -34.45
CA GLN A 453 -0.16 16.18 -34.20
C GLN A 453 -0.81 17.51 -33.81
N GLU A 454 -1.98 17.86 -34.38
CA GLU A 454 -2.77 19.02 -33.95
C GLU A 454 -3.32 18.85 -32.53
N MET A 455 -3.91 17.70 -32.20
CA MET A 455 -4.41 17.45 -30.83
C MET A 455 -3.29 17.42 -29.78
N ALA A 456 -2.10 16.90 -30.14
CA ALA A 456 -0.94 16.93 -29.26
C ALA A 456 -0.35 18.35 -29.09
N ALA A 457 -0.59 19.27 -30.02
CA ALA A 457 -0.20 20.67 -29.91
C ALA A 457 -1.18 21.46 -29.03
N GLU A 458 -2.50 21.27 -29.22
CA GLU A 458 -3.54 21.86 -28.35
C GLU A 458 -3.38 21.40 -26.89
N LEU A 459 -3.15 20.10 -26.65
CA LEU A 459 -2.93 19.57 -25.29
C LEU A 459 -1.66 20.13 -24.62
N LYS A 460 -0.61 20.45 -25.39
CA LYS A 460 0.59 21.10 -24.85
C LYS A 460 0.34 22.56 -24.48
N GLU A 461 -0.52 23.24 -25.23
CA GLU A 461 -0.90 24.63 -24.96
C GLU A 461 -1.80 24.72 -23.72
N GLU A 462 -2.77 23.82 -23.56
CA GLU A 462 -3.61 23.74 -22.35
C GLU A 462 -2.80 23.39 -21.08
N VAL A 463 -1.80 22.50 -21.19
CA VAL A 463 -0.89 22.16 -20.08
C VAL A 463 0.03 23.34 -19.72
N ALA A 464 0.43 24.15 -20.70
CA ALA A 464 1.20 25.37 -20.44
C ALA A 464 0.33 26.42 -19.73
N GLU A 465 -0.92 26.60 -20.17
CA GLU A 465 -1.87 27.53 -19.56
C GLU A 465 -2.26 27.10 -18.14
N ALA A 466 -2.41 25.80 -17.88
CA ALA A 466 -2.67 25.26 -16.54
C ALA A 466 -1.47 25.45 -15.59
N LYS A 467 -0.23 25.27 -16.08
CA LYS A 467 0.98 25.56 -15.30
C LYS A 467 1.13 27.04 -14.98
N GLU A 468 0.79 27.93 -15.92
CA GLU A 468 0.84 29.37 -15.72
C GLU A 468 -0.21 29.82 -14.69
N LYS A 469 -1.45 29.33 -14.79
CA LYS A 469 -2.51 29.56 -13.79
C LYS A 469 -2.14 29.03 -12.41
N ALA A 470 -1.49 27.85 -12.33
CA ALA A 470 -1.02 27.31 -11.06
C ALA A 470 0.13 28.14 -10.46
N ALA A 471 1.02 28.69 -11.28
CA ALA A 471 2.08 29.60 -10.82
C ALA A 471 1.51 30.95 -10.34
N GLU A 472 0.50 31.47 -11.03
CA GLU A 472 -0.19 32.72 -10.68
C GLU A 472 -0.94 32.58 -9.35
N MET A 473 -1.64 31.46 -9.12
CA MET A 473 -2.30 31.15 -7.84
C MET A 473 -1.30 30.99 -6.68
N VAL A 474 -0.09 30.48 -6.95
CA VAL A 474 0.97 30.35 -5.94
C VAL A 474 1.58 31.71 -5.59
N GLU A 475 1.75 32.62 -6.56
CA GLU A 475 2.20 33.98 -6.31
C GLU A 475 1.12 34.84 -5.61
N GLU A 476 -0.15 34.72 -6.01
CA GLU A 476 -1.27 35.40 -5.35
C GLU A 476 -1.42 34.94 -3.87
N ALA A 477 -1.26 33.63 -3.62
CA ALA A 477 -1.22 33.09 -2.26
C ALA A 477 -0.02 33.59 -1.45
N LYS A 478 1.18 33.74 -2.07
CA LYS A 478 2.36 34.31 -1.40
C LYS A 478 2.16 35.78 -1.08
N GLU A 479 1.58 36.56 -1.97
CA GLU A 479 1.29 37.98 -1.74
C GLU A 479 0.27 38.17 -0.62
N GLU A 480 -0.84 37.41 -0.63
CA GLU A 480 -1.83 37.44 0.45
C GLU A 480 -1.23 37.04 1.81
N ILE A 481 -0.34 36.04 1.83
CA ILE A 481 0.38 35.62 3.05
C ILE A 481 1.34 36.72 3.51
N SER A 482 2.04 37.40 2.60
CA SER A 482 2.93 38.52 2.94
C SER A 482 2.15 39.69 3.55
N GLU A 483 0.98 39.99 2.99
CA GLU A 483 0.12 41.09 3.43
C GLU A 483 -0.53 40.77 4.78
N LYS A 484 -0.99 39.53 4.99
CA LYS A 484 -1.50 39.03 6.28
C LYS A 484 -0.40 39.00 7.35
N THR A 485 0.85 38.68 6.96
CA THR A 485 2.02 38.66 7.87
C THR A 485 2.45 40.08 8.28
N GLU A 486 2.43 41.06 7.37
CA GLU A 486 2.71 42.46 7.70
C GLU A 486 1.56 43.11 8.51
N LYS A 487 0.30 42.78 8.20
CA LYS A 487 -0.87 43.17 9.03
C LYS A 487 -0.80 42.57 10.44
N ALA A 488 -0.30 41.34 10.59
CA ALA A 488 -0.07 40.70 11.89
C ALA A 488 1.13 41.30 12.65
N LYS A 489 2.23 41.63 11.97
CA LYS A 489 3.39 42.32 12.59
C LYS A 489 3.04 43.74 13.04
N THR A 490 2.22 44.47 12.28
CA THR A 490 1.79 45.84 12.63
C THR A 490 0.79 45.83 13.79
N THR A 491 -0.15 44.89 13.83
CA THR A 491 -1.03 44.68 15.01
C THR A 491 -0.25 44.16 16.23
N ALA A 492 0.78 43.33 16.05
CA ALA A 492 1.68 42.91 17.13
C ALA A 492 2.55 44.07 17.66
N LYS A 493 3.02 44.98 16.79
CA LYS A 493 3.74 46.20 17.20
C LYS A 493 2.83 47.21 17.89
N LEU A 494 1.59 47.40 17.41
CA LEU A 494 0.57 48.27 18.04
C LEU A 494 0.11 47.73 19.39
N SER A 495 -0.05 46.41 19.54
CA SER A 495 -0.38 45.78 20.82
C SER A 495 0.79 45.77 21.81
N ALA A 496 2.03 45.58 21.33
CA ALA A 496 3.24 45.70 22.14
C ALA A 496 3.54 47.16 22.58
N ALA A 497 3.19 48.16 21.77
CA ALA A 497 3.27 49.56 22.15
C ALA A 497 2.20 49.94 23.19
N LYS A 498 1.01 49.33 23.12
CA LYS A 498 -0.09 49.56 24.07
C LYS A 498 0.09 48.79 25.40
N SER A 499 0.93 47.76 25.43
CA SER A 499 1.18 46.92 26.62
C SER A 499 2.45 47.27 27.40
N ARG A 500 3.12 48.40 27.11
CA ARG A 500 4.25 48.90 27.91
C ARG A 500 3.88 49.35 29.34
N THR A 501 2.63 49.13 29.77
CA THR A 501 2.18 49.50 31.13
C THR A 501 1.64 48.38 32.00
N LYS A 502 1.42 47.12 31.57
CA LYS A 502 1.05 46.02 32.52
C LYS A 502 1.53 44.60 32.14
N SER A 503 2.40 44.07 33.00
CA SER A 503 2.75 42.66 33.33
C SER A 503 3.08 41.65 32.19
N GLY A 504 4.30 41.09 32.24
CA GLY A 504 4.92 40.19 31.26
C GLY A 504 4.31 38.80 31.05
N LYS A 505 3.22 38.42 31.74
CA LYS A 505 2.59 37.09 31.59
C LYS A 505 1.62 37.01 30.40
N ALA A 506 1.11 38.15 29.91
CA ALA A 506 0.25 38.21 28.72
C ALA A 506 1.06 38.21 27.41
N ALA A 507 2.27 38.77 27.43
CA ALA A 507 3.15 38.84 26.27
C ALA A 507 3.70 37.47 25.83
N SER A 508 4.02 36.59 26.78
CA SER A 508 4.45 35.21 26.47
C SER A 508 3.31 34.36 25.90
N LYS A 509 2.09 34.53 26.42
CA LYS A 509 0.90 33.82 25.95
C LYS A 509 0.46 34.27 24.55
N ALA A 510 0.61 35.57 24.23
CA ALA A 510 0.35 36.09 22.89
C ALA A 510 1.41 35.64 21.88
N LYS A 511 2.68 35.59 22.27
CA LYS A 511 3.78 35.10 21.43
C LYS A 511 3.65 33.61 21.12
N ALA A 512 3.24 32.79 22.10
CA ALA A 512 2.99 31.36 21.92
C ALA A 512 1.82 31.09 20.95
N LYS A 513 0.71 31.84 21.07
CA LYS A 513 -0.42 31.74 20.13
C LYS A 513 -0.05 32.19 18.71
N ALA A 514 0.79 33.21 18.57
CA ALA A 514 1.25 33.67 17.27
C ALA A 514 2.16 32.64 16.58
N THR A 515 3.01 31.93 17.32
CA THR A 515 3.84 30.84 16.78
C THR A 515 3.01 29.63 16.38
N GLU A 516 1.97 29.29 17.14
CA GLU A 516 1.04 28.19 16.84
C GLU A 516 0.26 28.43 15.55
N VAL A 517 -0.24 29.66 15.33
CA VAL A 517 -0.94 30.03 14.09
C VAL A 517 -0.01 30.02 12.86
N VAL A 518 1.28 30.32 13.04
CA VAL A 518 2.29 30.27 11.97
C VAL A 518 2.67 28.83 11.61
N GLU A 519 2.76 27.93 12.58
CA GLU A 519 2.97 26.50 12.36
C GLU A 519 1.78 25.86 11.63
N ASP A 520 0.55 26.15 12.07
CA ASP A 520 -0.68 25.62 11.46
C ASP A 520 -0.87 26.12 10.01
N ALA A 521 -0.47 27.36 9.71
CA ALA A 521 -0.44 27.88 8.35
C ALA A 521 0.61 27.20 7.46
N LYS A 522 1.81 26.90 7.99
CA LYS A 522 2.84 26.16 7.26
C LYS A 522 2.42 24.71 6.97
N ALA A 523 1.75 24.07 7.92
CA ALA A 523 1.22 22.72 7.73
C ALA A 523 0.17 22.67 6.61
N LYS A 524 -0.75 23.64 6.55
CA LYS A 524 -1.74 23.74 5.47
C LYS A 524 -1.11 24.00 4.10
N VAL A 525 -0.04 24.79 4.04
CA VAL A 525 0.71 25.02 2.79
C VAL A 525 1.40 23.75 2.30
N ALA A 526 1.98 22.96 3.21
CA ALA A 526 2.56 21.67 2.88
C ALA A 526 1.50 20.69 2.35
N GLU A 527 0.34 20.63 3.00
CA GLU A 527 -0.78 19.77 2.59
C GLU A 527 -1.35 20.17 1.21
N THR A 528 -1.45 21.47 0.91
CA THR A 528 -1.87 21.94 -0.42
C THR A 528 -0.84 21.66 -1.50
N LYS A 529 0.46 21.68 -1.16
CA LYS A 529 1.55 21.36 -2.09
C LYS A 529 1.58 19.86 -2.41
N GLU A 530 1.31 19.03 -1.42
CA GLU A 530 1.19 17.58 -1.57
C GLU A 530 -0.01 17.21 -2.44
N LYS A 531 -1.20 17.79 -2.19
CA LYS A 531 -2.38 17.59 -3.05
C LYS A 531 -2.20 18.07 -4.48
N ALA A 532 -1.47 19.16 -4.70
CA ALA A 532 -1.15 19.64 -6.04
C ALA A 532 -0.16 18.73 -6.77
N ALA A 533 0.78 18.11 -6.04
CA ALA A 533 1.69 17.12 -6.61
C ALA A 533 0.97 15.81 -6.96
N GLU A 534 0.06 15.37 -6.09
CA GLU A 534 -0.76 14.16 -6.30
C GLU A 534 -1.70 14.33 -7.50
N MET A 535 -2.36 15.49 -7.65
CA MET A 535 -3.17 15.79 -8.85
C MET A 535 -2.34 15.81 -10.14
N ALA A 536 -1.11 16.36 -10.08
CA ALA A 536 -0.21 16.40 -11.23
C ALA A 536 0.38 15.03 -11.59
N GLU A 537 0.43 14.09 -10.64
CA GLU A 537 0.83 12.70 -10.86
C GLU A 537 -0.35 11.88 -11.41
N GLU A 538 -1.55 12.09 -10.88
CA GLU A 538 -2.80 11.45 -11.34
C GLU A 538 -3.17 11.85 -12.77
N GLU A 539 -2.88 13.10 -13.19
CA GLU A 539 -3.02 13.52 -14.59
C GLU A 539 -1.95 12.92 -15.50
N LYS A 540 -0.72 12.70 -15.01
CA LYS A 540 0.32 12.02 -15.79
C LYS A 540 0.02 10.54 -16.01
N GLU A 541 -0.55 9.88 -15.00
CA GLU A 541 -0.93 8.46 -15.07
C GLU A 541 -2.12 8.25 -16.03
N LYS A 542 -3.07 9.20 -16.06
CA LYS A 542 -4.16 9.21 -17.05
C LYS A 542 -3.68 9.39 -18.49
N ILE A 543 -2.59 10.14 -18.70
CA ILE A 543 -1.97 10.31 -20.02
C ILE A 543 -1.23 9.04 -20.44
N SER A 544 -0.56 8.33 -19.53
CA SER A 544 0.10 7.05 -19.86
C SER A 544 -0.89 5.92 -20.18
N ASP A 545 -2.08 5.96 -19.59
CA ASP A 545 -3.14 4.97 -19.85
C ASP A 545 -3.91 5.23 -21.16
N GLU A 546 -3.79 6.44 -21.76
CA GLU A 546 -4.36 6.77 -23.07
C GLU A 546 -3.37 6.58 -24.25
N GLU A 547 -2.08 6.34 -23.97
CA GLU A 547 -1.02 6.08 -24.97
C GLU A 547 -0.68 4.57 -25.18
N GLU A 548 -1.26 3.65 -24.39
CA GLU A 548 -1.25 2.18 -24.64
C GLU A 548 -2.56 1.68 -25.29
#